data_AF-A0A763VWV0-F1
#
_entry.id   AF-A0A763VWV0-F1
#
_cell.length_a   1.000
_cell.length_b   1.000
_cell.length_c   1.000
_cell.angle_alpha   90.00
_cell.angle_beta   90.00
_cell.angle_gamma   90.00
#
_symmetry.space_group_name_H-M   'P 1'
#
loop_
_entity.id
_entity.type
_entity.pdbx_description
1 polymer ?
#
loop_
_entity_poly.entity_id
_entity_poly.type
_entity_poly.pdbx_seq_one_letter_code
_entity_poly.pdbx_strand_id
1 'polypeptide(L)'
;YQDRYILQRGNEQASISFNYKGNWKVSGVKSITQDGFDVELMALLGQLEGTLLDVPEPSKYTQFHFSEPFLEEFYLNVMDQINSVGADIRKIESRSFCERYAFVKGNELAVIEFWYNKSSQFTKVQPMPQLSNSTRLIDEIICQIGVLL
;
A
#
# COMPACT_ATOMS: atom_id res chain seq x y z
N TYR A 1 -11.46 -11.64 -7.65
CA TYR A 1 -12.76 -11.01 -7.91
C TYR A 1 -12.68 -10.28 -9.25
N GLN A 2 -13.79 -10.09 -9.96
CA GLN A 2 -13.81 -9.38 -11.23
C GLN A 2 -15.07 -8.53 -11.32
N ASP A 3 -14.90 -7.27 -11.70
CA ASP A 3 -16.00 -6.36 -12.04
C ASP A 3 -15.91 -5.98 -13.53
N ARG A 4 -17.05 -5.63 -14.12
CA ARG A 4 -17.12 -5.08 -15.46
C ARG A 4 -17.95 -3.82 -15.45
N TYR A 5 -17.36 -2.73 -15.94
CA TYR A 5 -18.02 -1.44 -16.09
C TYR A 5 -18.28 -1.17 -17.56
N ILE A 6 -19.47 -0.64 -17.83
CA ILE A 6 -19.86 -0.13 -19.14
C ILE A 6 -19.85 1.39 -19.04
N LEU A 7 -18.96 2.03 -19.78
CA LEU A 7 -18.79 3.47 -19.79
C LEU A 7 -19.31 4.03 -21.11
N GLN A 8 -19.94 5.21 -21.07
CA GLN A 8 -20.53 5.84 -22.24
C GLN A 8 -20.04 7.29 -22.35
N ARG A 9 -19.66 7.70 -23.56
CA ARG A 9 -19.32 9.08 -23.91
C ARG A 9 -20.06 9.47 -25.18
N GLY A 10 -21.13 10.25 -25.02
CA GLY A 10 -22.03 10.55 -26.13
C GLY A 10 -22.60 9.26 -26.74
N ASN A 11 -22.29 9.01 -28.01
CA ASN A 11 -22.73 7.81 -28.73
C ASN A 11 -21.71 6.65 -28.68
N GLU A 12 -20.54 6.87 -28.06
CA GLU A 12 -19.53 5.83 -27.87
C GLU A 12 -19.77 5.07 -26.58
N GLN A 13 -19.50 3.77 -26.59
CA GLN A 13 -19.62 2.90 -25.42
C GLN A 13 -18.39 1.99 -25.35
N ALA A 14 -17.86 1.81 -24.14
CA ALA A 14 -16.69 1.00 -23.85
C ALA A 14 -16.96 0.07 -22.67
N SER A 15 -16.29 -1.08 -22.65
CA SER A 15 -16.52 -2.13 -21.63
C SER A 15 -15.20 -2.54 -20.99
N ILE A 16 -14.97 -2.05 -19.77
CA ILE A 16 -13.72 -2.24 -19.04
C ILE A 16 -13.93 -3.23 -17.90
N SER A 17 -13.15 -4.30 -17.89
CA SER A 17 -13.12 -5.31 -16.84
C SER A 17 -11.92 -5.10 -15.92
N PHE A 18 -12.18 -5.05 -14.61
CA PHE A 18 -11.16 -4.98 -13.57
C PHE A 18 -11.08 -6.31 -12.84
N ASN A 19 -9.87 -6.83 -12.69
CA ASN A 19 -9.59 -8.05 -11.95
C ASN A 19 -8.91 -7.70 -10.64
N TYR A 20 -9.38 -8.24 -9.53
CA TYR A 20 -8.81 -7.99 -8.22
C TYR A 20 -8.31 -9.26 -7.55
N LYS A 21 -7.21 -9.13 -6.83
CA LYS A 21 -6.74 -10.12 -5.86
C LYS A 21 -7.46 -9.92 -4.53
N GLY A 22 -7.41 -10.93 -3.65
CA GLY A 22 -8.09 -10.89 -2.34
C GLY A 22 -7.56 -9.83 -1.36
N ASN A 23 -6.47 -9.14 -1.71
CA ASN A 23 -5.89 -8.02 -1.00
C ASN A 23 -6.33 -6.65 -1.57
N TRP A 24 -7.37 -6.60 -2.41
CA TRP A 24 -7.85 -5.38 -3.08
C TRP A 24 -6.91 -4.79 -4.14
N LYS A 25 -5.88 -5.55 -4.57
CA LYS A 25 -5.00 -5.15 -5.66
C LYS A 25 -5.68 -5.35 -7.00
N VAL A 26 -5.76 -4.31 -7.82
CA VAL A 26 -6.08 -4.40 -9.24
C VAL A 26 -4.96 -5.19 -9.91
N SER A 27 -5.28 -6.38 -10.36
CA SER A 27 -4.36 -7.33 -10.99
C SER A 27 -4.50 -7.43 -12.50
N GLY A 28 -5.41 -6.65 -13.08
CA GLY A 28 -5.57 -6.58 -14.52
C GLY A 28 -6.72 -5.67 -14.89
N VAL A 29 -6.45 -4.76 -15.81
CA VAL A 29 -7.48 -3.95 -16.48
C VAL A 29 -7.56 -4.39 -17.93
N LYS A 30 -8.76 -4.70 -18.42
CA LYS A 30 -8.95 -5.26 -19.76
C LYS A 30 -10.14 -4.62 -20.46
N SER A 31 -10.02 -4.37 -21.76
CA SER A 31 -11.17 -4.14 -22.62
C SER A 31 -11.38 -5.32 -23.59
N ILE A 32 -12.63 -5.50 -24.02
CA ILE A 32 -13.03 -6.44 -25.07
C ILE A 32 -12.72 -5.85 -26.46
N THR A 33 -12.94 -4.54 -26.61
CA THR A 33 -12.69 -3.76 -27.82
C THR A 33 -11.40 -2.96 -27.66
N GLN A 34 -10.63 -2.81 -28.74
CA GLN A 34 -9.30 -2.18 -28.71
C GLN A 34 -9.21 -1.01 -29.69
N ASP A 35 -10.32 -0.31 -29.90
CA ASP A 35 -10.45 0.82 -30.80
C ASP A 35 -11.23 1.98 -30.18
N GLY A 36 -11.03 3.18 -30.71
CA GLY A 36 -11.74 4.40 -30.29
C GLY A 36 -11.71 4.65 -28.78
N PHE A 37 -12.90 4.81 -28.20
CA PHE A 37 -13.09 5.16 -26.79
C PHE A 37 -12.48 4.15 -25.81
N ASP A 38 -12.42 2.86 -26.16
CA ASP A 38 -11.78 1.85 -25.32
C ASP A 38 -10.27 2.08 -25.18
N VAL A 39 -9.59 2.52 -26.25
CA VAL A 39 -8.14 2.81 -26.22
C VAL A 39 -7.85 3.97 -25.28
N GLU A 40 -8.65 5.03 -25.35
CA GLU A 40 -8.52 6.19 -24.46
C GLU A 40 -8.73 5.81 -22.99
N LEU A 41 -9.77 5.02 -22.71
CA LEU A 41 -10.02 4.51 -21.36
C LEU A 41 -8.93 3.57 -20.88
N MET A 42 -8.40 2.70 -21.74
CA MET A 42 -7.28 1.82 -21.38
C MET A 42 -6.00 2.60 -21.11
N ALA A 43 -5.74 3.70 -21.82
CA ALA A 43 -4.60 4.59 -21.55
C ALA A 43 -4.70 5.26 -20.17
N LEU A 44 -5.92 5.57 -19.70
CA LEU A 44 -6.16 6.17 -18.38
C LEU A 44 -6.24 5.12 -17.27
N LEU A 45 -7.13 4.15 -17.43
CA LEU A 45 -7.48 3.17 -16.41
C LEU A 45 -6.50 2.00 -16.34
N GLY A 46 -5.78 1.69 -17.43
CA GLY A 46 -4.74 0.66 -17.42
C GLY A 46 -3.61 0.95 -16.43
N GLN A 47 -3.39 2.22 -16.10
CA GLN A 47 -2.43 2.66 -15.09
C GLN A 47 -2.81 2.20 -13.67
N LEU A 48 -4.07 1.81 -13.44
CA LEU A 48 -4.51 1.24 -12.18
C LEU A 48 -4.04 -0.21 -11.99
N GLU A 49 -3.57 -0.88 -13.04
CA GLU A 49 -3.03 -2.24 -12.88
C GLU A 49 -1.81 -2.23 -11.94
N GLY A 50 -1.86 -3.08 -10.93
CA GLY A 50 -0.86 -3.12 -9.85
C GLY A 50 -1.21 -2.25 -8.64
N THR A 51 -2.21 -1.38 -8.72
CA THR A 51 -2.61 -0.51 -7.59
C THR A 51 -3.47 -1.26 -6.58
N LEU A 52 -3.36 -0.88 -5.31
CA LEU A 52 -4.27 -1.29 -4.25
C LEU A 52 -5.37 -0.22 -4.15
N LEU A 53 -6.64 -0.62 -4.19
CA LEU A 53 -7.75 0.34 -4.11
C LEU A 53 -8.06 0.75 -2.66
N ASP A 54 -7.69 -0.09 -1.69
CA ASP A 54 -7.84 0.19 -0.26
C ASP A 54 -6.53 0.76 0.31
N VAL A 55 -6.09 1.90 -0.23
CA VAL A 55 -5.04 2.68 0.44
C VAL A 55 -5.70 3.42 1.59
N PRO A 56 -5.22 3.26 2.83
CA PRO A 56 -5.77 3.99 3.97
C PRO A 56 -5.75 5.50 3.69
N GLU A 57 -6.92 6.13 3.70
CA GLU A 57 -7.03 7.57 3.42
C GLU A 57 -6.20 8.40 4.43
N PRO A 58 -5.70 9.57 4.02
CA PRO A 58 -4.91 10.43 4.89
C PRO A 58 -5.80 11.08 5.96
N SER A 59 -5.99 10.42 7.10
CA SER A 59 -6.57 11.07 8.28
C SER A 59 -5.50 11.90 8.99
N LYS A 60 -5.86 13.13 9.41
CA LYS A 60 -4.93 14.10 10.04
C LYS A 60 -4.62 13.80 11.51
N TYR A 61 -5.22 12.76 12.10
CA TYR A 61 -5.12 12.45 13.52
C TYR A 61 -5.17 10.93 13.73
N THR A 62 -4.15 10.21 13.27
CA THR A 62 -4.05 8.78 13.59
C THR A 62 -3.37 8.64 14.95
N GLN A 63 -4.17 8.44 16.01
CA GLN A 63 -3.63 8.06 17.31
C GLN A 63 -3.46 6.53 17.34
N PHE A 64 -2.21 6.08 17.35
CA PHE A 64 -1.88 4.67 17.51
C PHE A 64 -1.88 4.31 18.99
N HIS A 65 -2.34 3.09 19.29
CA HIS A 65 -2.29 2.52 20.64
C HIS A 65 -1.31 1.36 20.61
N PHE A 66 -0.30 1.41 21.48
CA PHE A 66 0.73 0.39 21.56
C PHE A 66 0.50 -0.47 22.80
N SER A 67 0.65 -1.79 22.65
CA SER A 67 0.51 -2.74 23.75
C SER A 67 1.69 -2.70 24.72
N GLU A 68 2.86 -2.26 24.24
CA GLU A 68 4.11 -2.26 24.98
C GLU A 68 4.87 -0.93 24.72
N PRO A 69 5.54 -0.34 25.74
CA PRO A 69 6.24 0.94 25.59
C PRO A 69 7.31 0.97 24.49
N PHE A 70 8.07 -0.13 24.32
CA PHE A 70 9.12 -0.18 23.30
C PHE A 70 8.59 -0.09 21.86
N LEU A 71 7.30 -0.43 21.64
CA LEU A 71 6.66 -0.30 20.34
C LEU A 71 6.33 1.16 20.02
N GLU A 72 5.99 1.94 21.04
CA GLU A 72 5.81 3.39 20.90
C GLU A 72 7.15 4.09 20.64
N GLU A 73 8.20 3.72 21.36
CA GLU A 73 9.56 4.21 21.10
C GLU A 73 10.02 3.87 19.68
N PHE A 74 9.77 2.63 19.24
CA PHE A 74 10.07 2.19 17.88
C PHE A 74 9.27 3.00 16.85
N TYR A 75 7.97 3.23 17.07
CA TYR A 75 7.15 4.06 16.21
C TYR A 75 7.72 5.48 16.05
N LEU A 76 8.10 6.13 17.15
CA LEU A 76 8.68 7.48 17.12
C LEU A 76 10.00 7.51 16.34
N ASN A 77 10.86 6.51 16.54
CA ASN A 77 12.11 6.39 15.80
C ASN A 77 11.88 6.17 14.31
N VAL A 78 10.96 5.28 13.93
CA VAL A 78 10.62 5.05 12.53
C VAL A 78 10.06 6.32 11.89
N MET A 79 9.17 7.02 12.58
CA MET A 79 8.59 8.28 12.10
C MET A 79 9.68 9.33 11.82
N ASP A 80 10.66 9.46 12.71
CA ASP A 80 11.80 10.37 12.50
C ASP A 80 12.64 10.01 11.28
N GLN A 81 12.98 8.72 11.10
CA GLN A 81 13.79 8.26 9.97
C GLN A 81 13.11 8.46 8.61
N ILE A 82 11.80 8.20 8.53
CA ILE A 82 11.06 8.28 7.26
C ILE A 82 10.60 9.69 6.89
N ASN A 83 10.72 10.67 7.81
CA ASN A 83 10.36 12.07 7.52
C ASN A 83 11.10 12.60 6.28
N SER A 84 12.37 12.20 6.10
CA SER A 84 13.19 12.55 4.94
C SER A 84 12.67 11.98 3.61
N VAL A 85 11.94 10.87 3.66
CA VAL A 85 11.34 10.19 2.50
C VAL A 85 10.03 10.86 2.09
N GLY A 86 9.43 11.66 2.98
CA GLY A 86 8.11 12.29 2.77
C GLY A 86 6.97 11.27 2.79
N ALA A 87 7.14 10.18 3.53
CA ALA A 87 6.13 9.13 3.70
C ALA A 87 5.48 9.24 5.10
N ASP A 88 4.21 8.85 5.18
CA ASP A 88 3.45 8.82 6.43
C ASP A 88 3.16 7.38 6.85
N ILE A 89 3.13 7.10 8.15
CA ILE A 89 2.59 5.86 8.70
C ILE A 89 1.07 6.02 8.84
N ARG A 90 0.30 5.25 8.06
CA ARG A 90 -1.17 5.37 8.02
C ARG A 90 -1.89 4.31 8.84
N LYS A 91 -1.28 3.15 9.00
CA LYS A 91 -1.86 2.05 9.78
C LYS A 91 -0.77 1.27 10.48
N ILE A 92 -1.05 0.89 11.71
CA ILE A 92 -0.27 -0.06 12.49
C ILE A 92 -1.24 -1.14 12.96
N GLU A 93 -0.98 -2.38 12.56
CA GLU A 93 -1.71 -3.55 13.05
C GLU A 93 -0.80 -4.36 13.98
N SER A 94 -1.08 -4.29 15.27
CA SER A 94 -0.41 -5.11 16.27
C SER A 94 -0.92 -6.55 16.22
N ARG A 95 0.01 -7.50 16.17
CA ARG A 95 -0.21 -8.94 16.15
C ARG A 95 0.74 -9.59 17.15
N SER A 96 0.52 -10.86 17.45
CA SER A 96 1.42 -11.62 18.32
C SER A 96 2.85 -11.58 17.78
N PHE A 97 3.73 -10.85 18.48
CA PHE A 97 5.15 -10.71 18.16
C PHE A 97 5.45 -10.03 16.81
N CYS A 98 4.50 -9.25 16.29
CA CYS A 98 4.64 -8.61 14.99
C CYS A 98 3.84 -7.31 14.91
N GLU A 99 4.51 -6.23 14.54
CA GLU A 99 3.87 -4.98 14.16
C GLU A 99 3.86 -4.85 12.64
N ARG A 100 2.68 -4.72 12.03
CA ARG A 100 2.56 -4.49 10.59
C ARG A 100 2.25 -3.03 10.32
N TYR A 101 3.18 -2.34 9.67
CA TYR A 101 3.07 -0.92 9.34
C TYR A 101 2.68 -0.74 7.87
N ALA A 102 1.80 0.21 7.61
CA ALA A 102 1.46 0.69 6.27
C ALA A 102 1.99 2.11 6.09
N PHE A 103 2.98 2.25 5.21
CA PHE A 103 3.60 3.52 4.83
C PHE A 103 3.00 4.02 3.53
N VAL A 104 2.67 5.30 3.46
CA VAL A 104 2.04 5.92 2.28
C VAL A 104 2.82 7.16 1.84
N LYS A 105 3.08 7.26 0.54
CA LYS A 105 3.69 8.43 -0.12
C LYS A 105 2.92 8.73 -1.41
N GLY A 106 2.02 9.72 -1.36
CA GLY A 106 1.05 9.95 -2.45
C GLY A 106 0.17 8.73 -2.67
N ASN A 107 0.23 8.13 -3.87
CA ASN A 107 -0.52 6.91 -4.21
C ASN A 107 0.28 5.61 -3.96
N GLU A 108 1.53 5.73 -3.49
CA GLU A 108 2.38 4.59 -3.18
C GLU A 108 2.09 4.09 -1.76
N LEU A 109 2.02 2.77 -1.62
CA LEU A 109 1.78 2.02 -0.39
C LEU A 109 2.85 0.94 -0.26
N ALA A 110 3.57 0.98 0.86
CA ALA A 110 4.50 -0.04 1.31
C ALA A 110 4.02 -0.62 2.64
N VAL A 111 3.91 -1.94 2.71
CA VAL A 111 3.55 -2.67 3.92
C VAL A 111 4.75 -3.49 4.38
N ILE A 112 5.15 -3.30 5.63
CA ILE A 112 6.31 -3.95 6.24
C ILE A 112 5.92 -4.50 7.61
N GLU A 113 6.37 -5.71 7.90
CA GLU A 113 6.20 -6.36 9.20
C GLU A 113 7.50 -6.32 9.99
N PHE A 114 7.40 -5.88 11.24
CA PHE A 114 8.48 -5.85 12.21
C PHE A 114 8.20 -6.92 13.27
N TRP A 115 8.95 -8.02 13.20
CA TRP A 115 8.85 -9.11 14.16
C TRP A 115 9.75 -8.85 15.35
N TYR A 116 9.27 -9.17 16.54
CA TYR A 116 10.01 -9.02 17.78
C TYR A 116 9.82 -10.24 18.68
N ASN A 117 10.65 -10.38 19.72
CA ASN A 117 10.55 -11.50 20.66
C ASN A 117 9.96 -11.06 22.01
N LYS A 118 9.79 -12.00 22.93
CA LYS A 118 9.31 -11.72 24.30
C LYS A 118 10.25 -10.82 25.13
N SER A 119 11.47 -10.61 24.66
CA SER A 119 12.47 -9.74 25.27
C SER A 119 12.49 -8.35 24.64
N SER A 120 11.45 -7.99 23.87
CA SER A 120 11.29 -6.68 23.22
C SER A 120 12.40 -6.35 22.23
N GLN A 121 12.99 -7.37 21.59
CA GLN A 121 14.01 -7.20 20.57
C GLN A 121 13.43 -7.50 19.20
N PHE A 122 13.65 -6.61 18.23
CA PHE A 122 13.32 -6.87 16.84
C PHE A 122 14.21 -7.98 16.29
N THR A 123 13.59 -8.94 15.62
CA THR A 123 14.24 -10.15 15.10
C THR A 123 14.20 -10.22 13.59
N LYS A 124 13.23 -9.57 12.95
CA LYS A 124 13.07 -9.61 11.50
C LYS A 124 12.29 -8.40 10.97
N VAL A 125 12.78 -7.82 9.89
CA VAL A 125 12.01 -6.93 9.01
C VAL A 125 11.58 -7.73 7.80
N GLN A 126 10.28 -7.75 7.53
CA GLN A 126 9.72 -8.49 6.41
C GLN A 126 8.87 -7.55 5.54
N PRO A 127 9.38 -7.11 4.38
CA PRO A 127 8.53 -6.45 3.40
C PRO A 127 7.43 -7.38 2.92
N MET A 128 6.25 -6.79 2.67
CA MET A 128 5.05 -7.49 2.22
C MET A 128 4.66 -6.99 0.82
N PRO A 129 5.39 -7.35 -0.25
CA PRO A 129 5.09 -6.89 -1.62
C PRO A 129 3.70 -7.29 -2.09
N GLN A 130 3.17 -8.40 -1.59
CA GLN A 130 1.80 -8.85 -1.82
C GLN A 130 0.75 -8.00 -1.11
N LEU A 131 1.12 -7.10 -0.20
CA LEU A 131 0.21 -6.12 0.42
C LEU A 131 0.61 -4.68 0.05
N SER A 132 1.54 -4.52 -0.88
CA SER A 132 2.08 -3.24 -1.30
C SER A 132 1.81 -3.00 -2.79
N ASN A 133 1.85 -1.74 -3.20
CA ASN A 133 1.76 -1.35 -4.60
C ASN A 133 3.06 -0.70 -5.14
N SER A 134 4.02 -0.37 -4.26
CA SER A 134 5.30 0.23 -4.64
C SER A 134 6.48 -0.51 -4.00
N THR A 135 7.22 -1.27 -4.81
CA THR A 135 8.50 -1.86 -4.39
C THR A 135 9.54 -0.78 -4.12
N ARG A 136 9.53 0.33 -4.88
CA ARG A 136 10.43 1.46 -4.64
C ARG A 136 10.24 2.04 -3.25
N LEU A 137 9.00 2.27 -2.82
CA LEU A 137 8.73 2.79 -1.49
C LEU A 137 9.13 1.81 -0.39
N ILE A 138 8.97 0.49 -0.62
CA ILE A 138 9.50 -0.52 0.31
C ILE A 138 11.01 -0.34 0.49
N ASP A 139 11.76 -0.25 -0.61
CA ASP A 139 13.22 -0.14 -0.57
C ASP A 139 13.68 1.17 0.09
N GLU A 140 13.01 2.29 -0.20
CA GLU A 140 13.27 3.59 0.45
C GLU A 140 13.08 3.51 1.97
N ILE A 141 11.96 2.93 2.42
CA ILE A 141 11.64 2.81 3.84
C ILE A 141 12.59 1.85 4.56
N ILE A 142 12.88 0.68 3.97
CA ILE A 142 13.84 -0.27 4.55
C ILE A 142 15.23 0.33 4.64
N CYS A 143 15.65 1.12 3.64
CA CYS A 143 16.95 1.78 3.66
C CYS A 143 17.08 2.78 4.83
N GLN A 144 16.00 3.51 5.16
CA GLN A 144 15.99 4.40 6.32
C GLN A 144 15.93 3.64 7.66
N ILE A 145 15.05 2.65 7.77
CA ILE A 145 14.82 1.93 9.03
C ILE A 145 15.96 0.95 9.35
N GLY A 146 16.71 0.48 8.35
CA GLY A 146 17.85 -0.42 8.53
C GLY A 146 18.98 0.15 9.41
N VAL A 147 18.95 1.44 9.72
CA VAL A 147 19.87 2.09 10.68
C VAL A 147 19.46 1.83 12.14
N LEU A 148 18.20 1.46 12.38
CA LEU A 148 17.61 1.26 13.72
C LEU A 148 17.73 -0.19 14.24
N LEU A 149 18.21 -1.13 13.40
CA LEU A 149 18.16 -2.57 13.62
C LEU A 149 19.54 -3.21 13.44
#